data_AF-A0A6M4BU97-F1
#
_entry.id   AF-A0A6M4BU97-F1
#
_cell.length_a   1.000
_cell.length_b   1.000
_cell.length_c   1.000
_cell.angle_alpha   90.00
_cell.angle_beta   90.00
_cell.angle_gamma   90.00
#
_symmetry.space_group_name_H-M   'P 1'
#
loop_
_entity.id
_entity.type
_entity.pdbx_description
1 polymer ?
#
loop_
_entity_poly.entity_id
_entity_poly.type
_entity_poly.pdbx_seq_one_letter_code
_entity_poly.pdbx_strand_id
1 'polypeptide(L)'
;FNVEETQYTKRVLGKVDATDADFGQNANLTYYIQPSSKDLPFEISPLSGVFSVHGELDREKEDKYILTVVARDNGHEKKLSSSVSVEVQVLDLNDNAPQFFNYNELLEWQYPGADDLSDHNFNSVLMLPVYKATIEENAPIGTTVTRVYANDTDFIGNGNGLILYSLPQRKNKLNLF
;
A
#
# COMPACT_ATOMS: atom_id res chain seq x y z
N PHE A 1 -16.01 5.09 -3.19
CA PHE A 1 -15.47 3.99 -3.99
C PHE A 1 -14.39 3.30 -3.18
N ASN A 2 -14.21 1.99 -3.35
CA ASN A 2 -13.12 1.25 -2.72
C ASN A 2 -12.23 0.65 -3.82
N VAL A 3 -10.92 0.69 -3.63
CA VAL A 3 -9.94 0.20 -4.61
C VAL A 3 -8.69 -0.29 -3.87
N GLU A 4 -8.13 -1.42 -4.24
CA GLU A 4 -6.89 -1.94 -3.65
C GLU A 4 -5.69 -1.08 -4.05
N GLU A 5 -4.70 -0.93 -3.17
CA GLU A 5 -3.41 -0.35 -3.51
C GLU A 5 -2.68 -1.22 -4.54
N THR A 6 -2.02 -0.58 -5.51
CA THR A 6 -1.19 -1.19 -6.57
C THR A 6 -0.99 -0.16 -7.69
N GLN A 7 -0.27 -0.54 -8.73
CA GLN A 7 -0.11 0.22 -9.96
C GLN A 7 -1.24 -0.07 -10.96
N TYR A 8 -2.03 0.94 -11.29
CA TYR A 8 -3.07 0.87 -12.32
C TYR A 8 -2.67 1.62 -13.59
N THR A 9 -2.73 0.94 -14.73
CA THR A 9 -2.69 1.59 -16.04
C THR A 9 -3.98 2.35 -16.32
N LYS A 10 -5.13 1.72 -16.04
CA LYS A 10 -6.46 2.36 -15.99
C LYS A 10 -7.48 1.39 -15.40
N ARG A 11 -8.10 1.73 -14.26
CA ARG A 11 -9.20 0.94 -13.68
C ARG A 11 -10.42 1.83 -13.46
N VAL A 12 -11.55 1.45 -14.04
CA VAL A 12 -12.82 2.17 -13.84
C VAL A 12 -13.35 1.86 -12.44
N LEU A 13 -13.62 2.92 -11.67
CA LEU A 13 -14.19 2.82 -10.32
C LEU A 13 -15.71 3.04 -10.35
N GLY A 14 -16.19 3.86 -11.27
CA GLY A 14 -17.61 4.10 -11.45
C GLY A 14 -17.89 5.24 -12.41
N LYS A 15 -19.07 5.84 -12.26
CA LYS A 15 -19.54 6.96 -13.07
C LYS A 15 -20.19 8.01 -12.18
N VAL A 16 -19.89 9.27 -12.43
CA VAL A 16 -20.60 10.41 -11.86
C VAL A 16 -21.57 10.92 -12.92
N ASP A 17 -22.84 11.06 -12.54
CA ASP A 17 -23.90 11.48 -13.44
C ASP A 17 -24.52 12.80 -12.98
N ALA A 18 -24.79 13.67 -13.94
CA ALA A 18 -25.55 14.89 -13.79
C ALA A 18 -26.47 15.08 -15.01
N THR A 19 -27.55 15.82 -14.82
CA THR A 19 -28.53 16.12 -15.87
C THR A 19 -28.81 17.61 -15.90
N ASP A 20 -28.90 18.17 -17.10
CA ASP A 20 -29.33 19.55 -17.34
C ASP A 20 -30.66 19.53 -18.12
N ALA A 21 -31.62 20.36 -17.71
CA ALA A 21 -32.97 20.39 -18.27
C ALA A 21 -33.09 21.32 -19.49
N ASP A 22 -32.02 22.03 -19.86
CA ASP A 22 -31.98 22.92 -21.01
C ASP A 22 -32.00 22.17 -22.35
N PHE A 23 -32.14 22.91 -23.46
CA PHE A 23 -32.19 22.35 -24.81
C PHE A 23 -30.90 22.64 -25.59
N GLY A 24 -30.47 21.70 -26.44
CA GLY A 24 -29.32 21.88 -27.33
C GLY A 24 -27.97 21.87 -26.59
N GLN A 25 -27.01 22.70 -27.01
CA GLN A 25 -25.66 22.72 -26.42
C GLN A 25 -25.62 23.08 -24.93
N ASN A 26 -26.63 23.81 -24.43
CA ASN A 26 -26.72 24.14 -23.01
C ASN A 26 -26.95 22.88 -22.15
N ALA A 27 -27.49 21.80 -22.72
CA ALA A 27 -27.64 20.52 -22.03
C ALA A 27 -26.35 19.67 -22.00
N ASN A 28 -25.33 20.03 -22.78
CA ASN A 28 -24.10 19.27 -22.87
C ASN A 28 -23.21 19.56 -21.67
N LEU A 29 -23.18 18.62 -20.72
CA LEU A 29 -22.34 18.68 -19.54
C LEU A 29 -20.92 18.23 -19.83
N THR A 30 -19.96 18.87 -19.15
CA THR A 30 -18.55 18.48 -19.12
C THR A 30 -18.11 18.26 -17.67
N TYR A 31 -17.41 17.16 -17.42
CA TYR A 31 -16.97 16.74 -16.08
C TYR A 31 -15.48 16.99 -15.87
N TYR A 32 -15.10 17.42 -14.65
CA TYR A 32 -13.69 17.54 -14.24
C TYR A 32 -13.53 17.42 -12.72
N ILE A 33 -12.30 17.11 -12.27
CA ILE A 33 -11.93 17.06 -10.84
C ILE A 33 -11.33 18.41 -10.43
N GLN A 34 -11.66 18.88 -9.22
CA GLN A 34 -11.16 20.13 -8.65
C GLN A 34 -10.51 19.91 -7.25
N PRO A 35 -9.33 20.49 -6.99
CA PRO A 35 -8.46 21.17 -7.95
C PRO A 35 -7.94 20.18 -9.00
N SER A 36 -7.73 20.66 -10.23
CA SER A 36 -7.06 19.85 -11.25
C SER A 36 -5.59 19.72 -10.86
N SER A 37 -5.22 18.59 -10.25
CA SER A 37 -3.84 18.26 -9.97
C SER A 37 -3.39 17.13 -10.89
N LYS A 38 -2.24 17.31 -11.52
CA LYS A 38 -1.58 16.23 -12.30
C LYS A 38 -1.04 15.12 -11.39
N ASP A 39 -0.96 15.39 -10.09
CA ASP A 39 -0.39 14.48 -9.10
C ASP A 39 -1.46 13.56 -8.46
N LEU A 40 -2.73 13.75 -8.81
CA LEU A 40 -3.79 12.84 -8.36
C LEU A 40 -3.81 11.59 -9.23
N PRO A 41 -3.87 10.38 -8.65
CA PRO A 41 -3.94 9.12 -9.40
C PRO A 41 -5.34 8.86 -9.97
N PHE A 42 -6.16 9.90 -10.16
CA PHE A 42 -7.56 9.78 -10.57
C PHE A 42 -7.89 10.68 -11.75
N GLU A 43 -8.74 10.16 -12.62
CA GLU A 43 -9.22 10.85 -13.81
C GLU A 43 -10.74 10.70 -13.93
N ILE A 44 -11.37 11.70 -14.53
CA ILE A 44 -12.76 11.61 -14.97
C ILE A 44 -12.86 11.93 -16.46
N SER A 45 -13.60 11.10 -17.19
CA SER A 45 -13.89 11.34 -18.60
C SER A 45 -14.79 12.58 -18.75
N PRO A 46 -14.37 13.62 -19.48
CA PRO A 46 -15.12 14.87 -19.55
C PRO A 46 -16.50 14.73 -20.19
N LEU A 47 -16.71 13.73 -21.05
CA LEU A 47 -17.97 13.54 -21.79
C LEU A 47 -18.88 12.51 -21.15
N SER A 48 -18.31 11.48 -20.53
CA SER A 48 -19.09 10.34 -20.03
C SER A 48 -19.25 10.33 -18.51
N GLY A 49 -18.50 11.15 -17.77
CA GLY A 49 -18.50 11.13 -16.30
C GLY A 49 -17.87 9.86 -15.70
N VAL A 50 -17.28 8.99 -16.52
CA VAL A 50 -16.60 7.77 -16.05
C VAL A 50 -15.39 8.18 -15.21
N PHE A 51 -15.38 7.73 -13.96
CA PHE A 51 -14.35 7.98 -12.97
C PHE A 51 -13.44 6.76 -12.84
N SER A 52 -12.13 6.96 -12.97
CA SER A 52 -11.13 5.90 -13.00
C SER A 52 -9.86 6.28 -12.23
N VAL A 53 -9.15 5.27 -11.74
CA VAL A 53 -7.78 5.40 -11.26
C VAL A 53 -6.80 5.18 -12.42
N HIS A 54 -5.77 6.01 -12.47
CA HIS A 54 -4.64 5.95 -13.41
C HIS A 54 -3.40 6.41 -12.66
N GLY A 55 -2.54 5.46 -12.31
CA GLY A 55 -1.38 5.70 -11.45
C GLY A 55 -1.23 4.65 -10.36
N GLU A 56 -0.29 4.91 -9.47
CA GLU A 56 0.01 4.07 -8.31
C GLU A 56 -0.79 4.55 -7.10
N LEU A 57 -1.44 3.60 -6.43
CA LEU A 57 -2.02 3.78 -5.12
C LEU A 57 -1.16 3.02 -4.12
N ASP A 58 -0.88 3.67 -3.01
CA ASP A 58 -0.08 3.19 -1.89
C ASP A 58 -0.83 3.67 -0.63
N ARG A 59 -1.35 2.72 0.14
CA ARG A 59 -2.17 2.95 1.31
C ARG A 59 -1.33 3.43 2.49
N GLU A 60 -0.07 2.99 2.61
CA GLU A 60 0.87 3.50 3.62
C GLU A 60 1.15 4.99 3.41
N LYS A 61 1.09 5.46 2.16
CA LYS A 61 1.23 6.87 1.81
C LYS A 61 -0.06 7.67 1.98
N GLU A 62 -1.19 7.18 1.47
CA GLU A 62 -2.49 7.85 1.56
C GLU A 62 -3.64 6.82 1.46
N ASP A 63 -4.35 6.61 2.57
CA ASP A 63 -5.43 5.61 2.65
C ASP A 63 -6.78 6.11 2.12
N LYS A 64 -6.97 7.43 1.98
CA LYS A 64 -8.26 8.03 1.65
C LYS A 64 -8.12 9.31 0.83
N TYR A 65 -8.92 9.40 -0.23
CA TYR A 65 -9.03 10.60 -1.06
C TYR A 65 -10.45 11.17 -1.01
N ILE A 66 -10.56 12.48 -0.76
CA ILE A 66 -11.81 13.23 -0.88
C ILE A 66 -11.67 14.20 -2.05
N LEU A 67 -12.31 13.88 -3.17
CA LEU A 67 -12.21 14.63 -4.42
C LEU A 67 -13.48 15.44 -4.64
N THR A 68 -13.36 16.63 -5.23
CA THR A 68 -14.53 17.37 -5.72
C THR A 68 -14.66 17.15 -7.22
N VAL A 69 -15.75 16.54 -7.66
CA VAL A 69 -16.10 16.41 -9.08
C VAL A 69 -17.09 17.51 -9.43
N VAL A 70 -16.86 18.19 -10.55
CA VAL A 70 -17.69 19.27 -11.05
C VAL A 70 -18.28 18.88 -12.40
N ALA A 71 -19.60 19.04 -12.53
CA ALA A 71 -20.30 19.01 -13.80
C ALA A 71 -20.63 20.45 -14.22
N ARG A 72 -20.28 20.82 -15.45
CA ARG A 72 -20.45 22.17 -15.98
C ARG A 72 -21.15 22.14 -17.32
N ASP A 73 -22.16 22.98 -17.50
CA ASP A 73 -22.83 23.13 -18.78
C ASP A 73 -21.95 23.84 -19.82
N ASN A 74 -22.44 23.91 -21.06
CA ASN A 74 -21.81 24.64 -22.15
C ASN A 74 -22.59 25.89 -22.56
N GLY A 75 -23.26 26.55 -21.61
CA GLY A 75 -23.94 27.81 -21.84
C GLY A 75 -23.04 28.87 -22.49
N HIS A 76 -23.54 29.53 -23.55
CA HIS A 76 -22.77 30.46 -24.36
C HIS A 76 -22.45 31.78 -23.63
N GLU A 77 -23.43 32.36 -22.92
CA GLU A 77 -23.25 33.62 -22.18
C GLU A 77 -22.76 33.40 -20.74
N LYS A 78 -23.30 32.38 -20.07
CA LYS A 78 -22.93 32.01 -18.72
C LYS A 78 -22.94 30.50 -18.62
N LYS A 79 -21.86 29.95 -18.05
CA LYS A 79 -21.78 28.53 -17.71
C LYS A 79 -22.16 28.31 -16.26
N LEU A 80 -23.08 27.40 -15.98
CA LEU A 80 -23.42 26.95 -14.63
C LEU A 80 -22.71 25.64 -14.32
N SER A 81 -22.52 25.39 -13.03
CA SER A 81 -21.85 24.19 -12.54
C SER A 81 -22.48 23.69 -11.26
N SER A 82 -22.47 22.38 -11.09
CA SER A 82 -22.76 21.70 -9.82
C SER A 82 -21.57 20.83 -9.43
N SER A 83 -21.37 20.64 -8.13
CA SER A 83 -20.23 19.89 -7.60
C SER A 83 -20.71 18.82 -6.63
N VAL A 84 -20.00 17.70 -6.62
CA VAL A 84 -20.22 16.58 -5.69
C VAL A 84 -18.90 16.11 -5.11
N SER A 85 -18.92 15.67 -3.85
CA SER A 85 -17.76 15.04 -3.23
C SER A 85 -17.72 13.55 -3.55
N VAL A 86 -16.58 13.07 -4.04
CA VAL A 86 -16.29 11.67 -4.30
C VAL A 86 -15.24 11.20 -3.30
N GLU A 87 -15.63 10.30 -2.43
CA GLU A 87 -14.74 9.65 -1.48
C GLU A 87 -14.20 8.33 -2.06
N VAL A 88 -12.88 8.15 -2.02
CA VAL A 88 -12.20 6.91 -2.40
C VAL A 88 -11.41 6.38 -1.20
N GLN A 89 -11.70 5.16 -0.78
CA GLN A 89 -10.93 4.43 0.21
C GLN A 89 -9.96 3.49 -0.51
N VAL A 90 -8.67 3.60 -0.20
CA VAL A 90 -7.66 2.62 -0.62
C VAL A 90 -7.71 1.43 0.34
N LEU A 91 -7.83 0.24 -0.22
CA LEU A 91 -7.85 -1.02 0.50
C LEU A 91 -6.43 -1.58 0.54
N ASP A 92 -6.07 -2.04 1.73
CA ASP A 92 -4.78 -2.61 2.06
C ASP A 92 -4.55 -3.98 1.41
N LEU A 93 -3.38 -4.16 0.80
CA LEU A 93 -2.80 -5.44 0.42
C LEU A 93 -1.68 -5.83 1.39
N ASN A 94 -1.29 -7.10 1.39
CA ASN A 94 -0.14 -7.54 2.19
C ASN A 94 1.12 -7.48 1.32
N ASP A 95 1.71 -6.30 1.20
CA ASP A 95 2.90 -6.08 0.37
C ASP A 95 4.11 -5.54 1.15
N ASN A 96 3.97 -5.26 2.45
CA ASN A 96 5.09 -4.96 3.35
C ASN A 96 5.38 -6.13 4.28
N ALA A 97 6.57 -6.73 4.16
CA ALA A 97 6.98 -7.76 5.12
C ALA A 97 7.43 -7.15 6.46
N PRO A 98 7.21 -7.83 7.61
CA PRO A 98 7.68 -7.34 8.91
C PRO A 98 9.20 -7.10 8.93
N GLN A 99 9.61 -5.92 9.41
CA GLN A 99 11.01 -5.52 9.52
C GLN A 99 11.45 -5.41 10.97
N PHE A 100 12.51 -6.13 11.36
CA PHE A 100 13.09 -6.03 12.69
C PHE A 100 13.85 -4.71 12.88
N PHE A 101 13.76 -4.10 14.07
CA PHE A 101 14.47 -2.86 14.42
C PHE A 101 14.98 -2.89 15.87
N ASN A 102 15.88 -1.98 16.25
CA ASN A 102 16.59 -2.03 17.54
C ASN A 102 17.44 -3.30 17.75
N TYR A 103 17.91 -3.92 16.66
CA TYR A 103 18.93 -4.95 16.69
C TYR A 103 20.32 -4.35 16.99
N ASN A 104 21.27 -5.18 17.40
CA ASN A 104 22.62 -4.74 17.76
C ASN A 104 23.54 -4.58 16.56
N GLU A 105 23.41 -5.47 15.56
CA GLU A 105 24.23 -5.45 14.35
C GLU A 105 23.52 -6.14 13.18
N LEU A 106 24.03 -5.90 11.97
CA LEU A 106 23.67 -6.66 10.78
C LEU A 106 24.79 -7.65 10.49
N LEU A 107 24.43 -8.92 10.35
CA LEU A 107 25.35 -9.98 9.97
C LEU A 107 25.22 -10.24 8.48
N GLU A 108 26.35 -10.17 7.79
CA GLU A 108 26.45 -10.58 6.41
C GLU A 108 26.27 -12.09 6.30
N TRP A 109 25.17 -12.53 5.69
CA TRP A 109 24.91 -13.95 5.48
C TRP A 109 25.22 -14.32 4.04
N GLN A 110 26.35 -14.99 3.88
CA GLN A 110 26.72 -15.62 2.61
C GLN A 110 25.91 -16.91 2.45
N TYR A 111 25.05 -16.95 1.43
CA TYR A 111 24.25 -18.12 1.13
C TYR A 111 25.17 -19.32 0.81
N PRO A 112 25.16 -20.40 1.63
CA PRO A 112 25.95 -21.58 1.32
C PRO A 112 25.28 -22.32 0.15
N GLY A 113 25.76 -22.07 -1.07
CA GLY A 113 25.22 -22.62 -2.31
C GLY A 113 25.26 -21.67 -3.52
N ALA A 114 25.79 -20.46 -3.37
CA ALA A 114 25.93 -19.51 -4.48
C ALA A 114 26.94 -19.97 -5.57
N ASP A 115 27.77 -20.98 -5.28
CA ASP A 115 28.80 -21.48 -6.20
C ASP A 115 28.25 -22.38 -7.34
N ASP A 116 26.99 -22.82 -7.27
CA ASP A 116 26.36 -23.73 -8.27
C ASP A 116 25.33 -23.02 -9.19
N LEU A 117 25.18 -21.71 -9.05
CA LEU A 117 24.34 -20.91 -9.96
C LEU A 117 25.24 -20.21 -10.99
N SER A 118 25.53 -20.91 -12.08
CA SER A 118 26.25 -20.37 -13.25
C SER A 118 25.45 -19.32 -14.04
N ASP A 119 24.37 -18.79 -13.48
CA ASP A 119 23.63 -17.66 -14.05
C ASP A 119 24.07 -16.38 -13.33
N HIS A 120 25.01 -15.70 -13.98
CA HIS A 120 25.56 -14.41 -13.57
C HIS A 120 24.45 -13.37 -13.30
N ASN A 121 24.04 -13.18 -12.03
CA ASN A 121 23.94 -11.86 -11.37
C ASN A 121 23.43 -11.85 -9.91
N PHE A 122 23.46 -12.96 -9.14
CA PHE A 122 23.03 -12.90 -7.73
C PHE A 122 24.18 -12.46 -6.80
N ASN A 123 24.58 -11.19 -6.90
CA ASN A 123 25.40 -10.50 -5.88
C ASN A 123 24.53 -9.94 -4.74
N SER A 124 23.46 -10.63 -4.35
CA SER A 124 22.61 -10.21 -3.23
C SER A 124 23.16 -10.81 -1.95
N VAL A 125 24.09 -10.08 -1.34
CA VAL A 125 24.49 -10.30 0.05
C VAL A 125 23.28 -10.04 0.95
N LEU A 126 22.83 -11.05 1.71
CA LEU A 126 21.73 -10.89 2.65
C LEU A 126 22.26 -10.35 3.98
N MET A 127 21.70 -9.25 4.47
CA MET A 127 22.04 -8.67 5.77
C MET A 127 20.98 -9.10 6.80
N LEU A 128 21.39 -9.84 7.83
CA LEU A 128 20.50 -10.36 8.86
C LEU A 128 20.59 -9.54 10.16
N PRO A 129 19.48 -9.05 10.72
CA PRO A 129 19.48 -8.37 12.01
C PRO A 129 19.80 -9.34 13.15
N VAL A 130 20.74 -8.97 14.00
CA VAL A 130 21.18 -9.77 15.15
C VAL A 130 20.89 -9.05 16.45
N TYR A 131 20.11 -9.69 17.31
CA TYR A 131 19.93 -9.30 18.70
C TYR A 131 20.93 -10.06 19.57
N LYS A 132 21.73 -9.33 20.34
CA LYS A 132 22.67 -9.85 21.31
C LYS A 132 22.09 -9.65 22.71
N ALA A 133 22.25 -10.67 23.53
CA ALA A 133 21.84 -10.63 24.92
C ALA A 133 22.73 -11.56 25.76
N THR A 134 22.87 -11.22 27.03
CA THR A 134 23.59 -12.01 28.02
C THR A 134 22.63 -12.32 29.16
N ILE A 135 22.72 -13.52 29.69
CA ILE A 135 21.93 -13.95 30.85
C ILE A 135 22.83 -14.74 31.79
N GLU A 136 22.62 -14.55 33.09
CA GLU A 136 23.31 -15.33 34.12
C GLU A 136 22.96 -16.81 34.02
N GLU A 137 23.94 -17.69 34.25
CA GLU A 137 23.77 -19.14 34.15
C GLU A 137 22.69 -19.70 35.10
N ASN A 138 22.46 -19.04 36.22
CA ASN A 138 21.49 -19.43 37.25
C ASN A 138 20.24 -18.54 37.24
N ALA A 139 19.97 -17.84 36.13
CA ALA A 139 18.80 -16.99 36.00
C ALA A 139 17.50 -17.81 36.16
N PRO A 140 16.53 -17.32 36.96
CA PRO A 140 15.29 -18.04 37.21
C PRO A 140 14.42 -18.18 35.96
N ILE A 141 13.52 -19.18 35.97
CA ILE A 141 12.50 -19.36 34.93
C ILE A 141 11.64 -18.09 34.85
N GLY A 142 11.40 -17.61 33.63
CA GLY A 142 10.66 -16.38 33.37
C GLY A 142 11.54 -15.13 33.28
N THR A 143 12.86 -15.25 33.51
CA THR A 143 13.80 -14.17 33.21
C THR A 143 13.67 -13.73 31.76
N THR A 144 13.40 -12.44 31.54
CA THR A 144 13.44 -11.86 30.20
C THR A 144 14.89 -11.70 29.76
N VAL A 145 15.29 -12.39 28.69
CA VAL A 145 16.65 -12.30 28.13
C VAL A 145 16.81 -11.03 27.29
N THR A 146 15.87 -10.83 26.36
CA THR A 146 15.83 -9.67 25.47
C THR A 146 14.41 -9.49 24.93
N ARG A 147 14.16 -8.35 24.29
CA ARG A 147 12.95 -8.10 23.52
C ARG A 147 13.35 -7.86 22.08
N VAL A 148 12.67 -8.56 21.18
CA VAL A 148 12.79 -8.33 19.73
C VAL A 148 11.63 -7.47 19.30
N TYR A 149 11.89 -6.56 18.37
CA TYR A 149 10.87 -5.67 17.83
C TYR A 149 10.86 -5.78 16.32
N ALA A 150 9.65 -5.86 15.76
CA ALA A 150 9.44 -5.75 14.33
C ALA A 150 8.27 -4.83 14.07
N ASN A 151 8.29 -4.18 12.92
CA ASN A 151 7.21 -3.34 12.44
C ASN A 151 6.77 -3.83 11.07
N ASP A 152 5.48 -3.83 10.84
CA ASP A 152 4.84 -4.12 9.58
C ASP A 152 3.92 -2.94 9.32
N THR A 153 4.08 -2.31 8.15
CA THR A 153 3.38 -1.06 7.82
C THR A 153 1.98 -1.31 7.27
N ASP A 154 1.66 -2.56 6.93
CA ASP A 154 0.33 -2.93 6.47
C ASP A 154 -0.73 -2.69 7.56
N PHE A 155 -1.98 -2.62 7.14
CA PHE A 155 -3.09 -2.32 8.03
C PHE A 155 -3.32 -3.45 9.04
N ILE A 156 -3.34 -3.12 10.33
CA ILE A 156 -3.62 -4.12 11.38
C ILE A 156 -5.08 -4.57 11.36
N GLY A 157 -6.01 -3.72 10.92
CA GLY A 157 -7.45 -3.97 11.03
C GLY A 157 -7.98 -5.10 10.15
N ASN A 158 -7.26 -5.46 9.07
CA ASN A 158 -7.56 -6.64 8.24
C ASN A 158 -6.63 -7.83 8.53
N GLY A 159 -5.66 -7.65 9.44
CA GLY A 159 -4.69 -8.67 9.84
C GLY A 159 -3.37 -8.68 9.06
N ASN A 160 -3.19 -7.83 8.04
CA ASN A 160 -1.95 -7.84 7.25
C ASN A 160 -0.76 -7.32 8.06
N GLY A 161 -0.95 -6.25 8.85
CA GLY A 161 0.10 -5.72 9.73
C GLY A 161 0.30 -6.50 11.05
N LEU A 162 -0.30 -7.69 11.22
CA LEU A 162 -0.17 -8.47 12.46
C LEU A 162 1.12 -9.30 12.47
N ILE A 163 1.98 -9.04 13.44
CA ILE A 163 3.26 -9.74 13.60
C ILE A 163 3.15 -10.87 14.63
N LEU A 164 3.50 -12.09 14.21
CA LEU A 164 3.61 -13.26 15.09
C LEU A 164 5.09 -13.65 15.25
N TYR A 165 5.58 -13.59 16.49
CA TYR A 165 6.93 -14.03 16.83
C TYR A 165 6.96 -15.52 17.17
N SER A 166 7.96 -16.23 16.64
CA SER A 166 8.23 -17.60 17.05
C SER A 166 9.74 -17.85 17.11
N LEU A 167 10.15 -18.73 18.01
CA LEU A 167 11.50 -19.29 18.01
C LEU A 167 11.40 -20.70 17.41
N PRO A 168 12.05 -20.99 16.26
CA PRO A 168 12.01 -22.33 15.71
C PRO A 168 12.65 -23.30 16.71
N GLN A 169 11.88 -24.31 17.12
CA GLN A 169 12.38 -25.38 17.98
C GLN A 169 13.54 -26.07 17.24
N ARG A 170 14.71 -26.17 17.87
CA ARG A 170 15.75 -27.05 17.35
C ARG A 170 15.18 -28.47 17.30
N LYS A 171 15.05 -29.04 16.11
CA LYS A 171 14.89 -30.49 15.97
C LYS A 171 16.13 -31.12 16.60
N ASN A 172 15.99 -31.70 17.78
CA ASN A 172 17.04 -32.48 18.40
C ASN A 172 17.42 -33.62 17.44
N LYS A 173 18.59 -33.53 16.80
CA LYS A 173 19.28 -34.73 16.30
C LYS A 173 19.78 -35.50 17.53
N LEU A 174 18.87 -36.22 18.18
CA LEU A 174 19.21 -37.33 19.06
C LEU A 174 19.18 -38.60 18.22
N ASN A 175 20.26 -38.85 17.48
CA ASN A 175 20.64 -40.20 17.07
C ASN A 175 22.04 -40.45 17.61
N LEU A 176 22.09 -40.90 18.86
CA LEU A 176 23.19 -41.67 19.42
C LEU A 176 22.55 -42.94 19.96
N PHE A 177 22.68 -44.04 19.23
CA PHE A 177 23.08 -45.38 19.67
C PHE A 177 23.41 -46.21 18.43
#